data_AF-A0A0L6JUV5-F1
#
_entry.id   AF-A0A0L6JUV5-F1
#
_cell.length_a   1.000
_cell.length_b   1.000
_cell.length_c   1.000
_cell.angle_alpha   90.00
_cell.angle_beta   90.00
_cell.angle_gamma   90.00
#
_symmetry.space_group_name_H-M   'P 1'
#
loop_
_entity.id
_entity.type
_entity.pdbx_description
1 polymer ?
#
loop_
_entity_poly.entity_id
_entity_poly.type
_entity_poly.pdbx_seq_one_letter_code
_entity_poly.pdbx_strand_id
1 'polypeptide(L)' 'MFKPIDHIAFTVKDRFKSINFYEEHFGFKKYYENDVPVPTIEKIVYLKLGDNVLELIHMPLI' A
#
# COMPACT_ATOMS: atom_id res chain seq x y z
N MET A 1 -9.42 12.36 -22.90
CA MET A 1 -10.46 11.66 -22.10
C MET A 1 -9.79 11.15 -20.83
N PHE A 2 -10.35 11.40 -19.66
CA PHE A 2 -9.75 10.99 -18.38
C PHE A 2 -10.12 9.53 -18.04
N LYS A 3 -9.21 8.83 -17.35
CA LYS A 3 -9.43 7.46 -16.84
C LYS A 3 -9.77 7.51 -15.34
N PRO A 4 -10.40 6.46 -14.78
CA PRO A 4 -10.56 6.32 -13.34
C PRO A 4 -9.22 6.38 -12.60
N ILE A 5 -9.26 6.72 -11.31
CA ILE A 5 -8.09 6.63 -10.43
C ILE A 5 -7.65 5.16 -10.38
N ASP A 6 -6.37 4.92 -10.67
CA ASP A 6 -5.79 3.58 -10.67
C ASP A 6 -5.55 3.07 -9.24
N HIS A 7 -4.90 3.90 -8.43
CA HIS A 7 -4.64 3.61 -7.01
C HIS A 7 -4.45 4.92 -6.23
N ILE A 8 -4.49 4.79 -4.90
CA ILE A 8 -4.06 5.82 -3.95
C ILE A 8 -2.81 5.29 -3.24
N ALA A 9 -1.78 6.13 -3.09
CA ALA A 9 -0.54 5.74 -2.43
C ALA A 9 -0.33 6.51 -1.12
N PHE A 10 0.10 5.80 -0.07
CA PHE A 10 0.54 6.38 1.19
C PHE A 10 1.95 5.93 1.53
N THR A 11 2.78 6.86 2.01
CA THR A 11 4.02 6.50 2.67
C THR A 11 3.73 6.11 4.12
N VAL A 12 4.27 4.98 4.55
CA VAL A 12 4.04 4.44 5.90
C VAL A 12 5.35 4.07 6.58
N LYS A 13 5.40 4.31 7.89
CA LYS A 13 6.55 3.97 8.74
C LYS A 13 6.54 2.48 9.16
N ASP A 14 5.36 1.92 9.41
CA ASP A 14 5.19 0.54 9.86
C ASP A 14 4.24 -0.18 8.91
N ARG A 15 4.82 -1.00 8.02
CA ARG A 15 4.10 -1.78 7.01
C ARG A 15 3.06 -2.70 7.65
N PHE A 16 3.43 -3.46 8.67
CA PHE A 16 2.56 -4.50 9.23
C PHE A 16 1.35 -3.89 9.95
N LYS A 17 1.58 -2.85 10.76
CA LYS A 17 0.47 -2.13 11.39
C LYS A 17 -0.46 -1.49 10.37
N SER A 18 0.09 -0.93 9.30
CA SER A 18 -0.70 -0.29 8.25
C SER A 18 -1.55 -1.32 7.49
N ILE A 19 -0.99 -2.47 7.12
CA ILE A 19 -1.74 -3.57 6.51
C ILE A 19 -2.88 -3.99 7.44
N ASN A 20 -2.57 -4.35 8.69
CA ASN A 20 -3.57 -4.84 9.64
C ASN A 20 -4.71 -3.83 9.84
N PHE A 21 -4.38 -2.54 9.98
CA PHE A 21 -5.38 -1.49 10.12
C PHE A 21 -6.39 -1.48 8.96
N TYR A 22 -5.91 -1.53 7.71
CA TYR A 22 -6.79 -1.53 6.54
C TYR A 22 -7.53 -2.85 6.34
N GLU A 23 -6.92 -3.99 6.70
CA GLU A 23 -7.60 -5.29 6.62
C GLU A 23 -8.69 -5.46 7.69
N GLU A 24 -8.44 -5.01 8.92
CA GLU A 24 -9.35 -5.19 10.06
C GLU A 24 -10.49 -4.16 10.06
N HIS A 25 -10.22 -2.90 9.73
CA HIS A 25 -11.22 -1.83 9.85
C HIS A 25 -11.96 -1.50 8.56
N PHE A 26 -11.37 -1.77 7.39
CA PHE A 26 -11.93 -1.34 6.10
C PHE A 26 -12.17 -2.50 5.12
N GLY A 27 -11.76 -3.72 5.48
CA GLY A 27 -11.99 -4.91 4.65
C GLY A 27 -11.09 -5.01 3.42
N PHE A 28 -10.05 -4.17 3.30
CA PHE A 28 -9.02 -4.37 2.30
C PHE A 28 -8.32 -5.72 2.48
N LYS A 29 -7.70 -6.22 1.42
CA LYS A 29 -6.85 -7.44 1.47
C LYS A 29 -5.55 -7.23 0.76
N LYS A 30 -4.44 -7.64 1.38
CA LYS A 30 -3.14 -7.68 0.71
C LYS A 30 -3.20 -8.64 -0.46
N TYR A 31 -2.84 -8.17 -1.65
CA TYR A 31 -2.84 -9.00 -2.86
C TYR A 31 -1.48 -9.05 -3.56
N TYR A 32 -0.59 -8.10 -3.30
CA TYR A 32 0.75 -8.09 -3.86
C TYR A 32 1.73 -7.30 -2.99
N GLU A 33 3.01 -7.67 -3.06
CA GLU A 33 4.10 -6.99 -2.37
C GLU A 33 5.41 -7.23 -3.12
N ASN A 34 6.23 -6.19 -3.29
CA ASN A 34 7.50 -6.28 -3.99
C ASN A 34 8.59 -5.36 -3.42
N ASP A 35 9.83 -5.76 -3.67
CA ASP A 35 11.00 -4.91 -3.49
C ASP A 35 11.10 -3.88 -4.63
N VAL A 36 11.77 -2.77 -4.34
CA VAL A 36 12.13 -1.75 -5.33
C VAL A 36 13.59 -1.34 -5.16
N PRO A 37 14.30 -0.97 -6.25
CA PRO A 37 15.70 -0.55 -6.18
C PRO A 37 15.83 0.92 -5.72
N VAL A 38 15.14 1.31 -4.64
CA VAL A 38 15.17 2.66 -4.07
C VAL A 38 15.64 2.57 -2.61
N PRO A 39 16.80 3.12 -2.24
CA PRO A 39 17.40 2.89 -0.92
C PRO A 39 16.53 3.25 0.29
N THR A 40 15.62 4.21 0.14
CA THR A 40 14.76 4.70 1.21
C THR A 40 13.44 3.95 1.34
N ILE A 41 13.11 3.07 0.39
CA ILE A 41 11.87 2.28 0.36
C ILE A 41 12.25 0.82 0.60
N GLU A 42 11.76 0.25 1.70
CA GLU A 42 12.01 -1.17 2.00
C GLU A 42 11.10 -2.08 1.18
N LYS A 43 9.82 -1.72 1.05
CA LYS A 43 8.81 -2.48 0.31
C LYS A 43 7.70 -1.59 -0.21
N ILE A 44 7.05 -2.04 -1.27
CA ILE A 44 5.74 -1.56 -1.69
C ILE A 44 4.73 -2.69 -1.50
N VAL A 45 3.61 -2.38 -0.86
CA VAL A 45 2.51 -3.34 -0.61
C VAL A 45 1.24 -2.82 -1.24
N TYR A 46 0.51 -3.70 -1.90
CA TYR A 46 -0.77 -3.37 -2.51
C TYR A 46 -1.90 -4.10 -1.79
N LEU A 47 -2.87 -3.32 -1.33
CA LEU A 47 -4.13 -3.79 -0.78
C LEU A 47 -5.27 -3.50 -1.76
N LYS A 48 -6.26 -4.38 -1.83
CA LYS A 48 -7.41 -4.25 -2.74
C LYS A 48 -8.74 -4.28 -2.00
N LEU A 49 -9.68 -3.44 -2.43
CA LEU A 49 -11.09 -3.41 -2.01
C LEU A 49 -11.98 -3.22 -3.25
N GLY A 50 -12.57 -4.31 -3.74
CA GLY A 50 -13.25 -4.30 -5.04
C GLY A 50 -12.27 -3.90 -6.14
N ASP A 51 -12.57 -2.83 -6.88
CA ASP A 51 -11.69 -2.30 -7.92
C ASP A 51 -10.70 -1.24 -7.42
N ASN A 52 -10.78 -0.84 -6.15
CA ASN A 52 -9.88 0.15 -5.58
C ASN A 52 -8.58 -0.50 -5.10
N VAL A 53 -7.46 0.15 -5.41
CA VAL A 53 -6.12 -0.26 -4.96
C VAL A 53 -5.54 0.79 -4.03
N LEU A 54 -5.02 0.32 -2.90
CA LEU A 54 -4.23 1.10 -1.97
C LEU A 54 -2.78 0.62 -2.00
N GLU A 55 -1.86 1.53 -2.32
CA GLU A 55 -0.42 1.27 -2.31
C GLU A 55 0.19 1.83 -1.01
N LEU A 56 0.89 0.98 -0.27
CA LEU A 56 1.64 1.35 0.92
C LEU A 56 3.13 1.31 0.62
N ILE A 57 3.76 2.49 0.60
CA ILE A 57 5.20 2.65 0.39
C ILE A 57 5.87 2.64 1.75
N HIS A 58 6.49 1.51 2.11
CA HIS A 58 7.15 1.34 3.40
C HIS A 58 8.51 2.06 3.42
N MET A 59 8.59 3.15 4.17
CA MET A 59 9.81 3.93 4.41
C MET A 59 10.02 4.01 5.93
N PRO A 60 10.80 3.11 6.54
CA PRO A 60 10.87 2.99 8.01
C PRO A 60 11.48 4.21 8.73
N LEU A 61 12.16 5.08 7.98
CA LEU A 61 12.88 6.24 8.50
C LEU A 61 12.10 7.56 8.43
N ILE A 62 10.87 7.56 7.90
CA ILE A 62 9.97 8.73 8.01
C ILE A 62 9.14 8.72 9.30
#